data_AF-A0A934XU91-F1
#
_entry.id   AF-A0A934XU91-F1
#
_cell.length_a   1.000
_cell.length_b   1.000
_cell.length_c   1.000
_cell.angle_alpha   90.00
_cell.angle_beta   90.00
_cell.angle_gamma   90.00
#
_symmetry.space_group_name_H-M   'P 1'
#
loop_
_entity.id
_entity.type
_entity.pdbx_description
1 polymer ?
#
loop_
_entity_poly.entity_id
_entity_poly.type
_entity_poly.pdbx_seq_one_letter_code
_entity_poly.pdbx_strand_id
1 'polypeptide(L)'
;MTLRAPRSALPLLALLAAFALPLLTLTRSLGSDEASSVWFSRLPPMTVLLRLCDPHPPAYYLLLSAWQVGGDAEFWLRFPSLLASVLSVALLIRLTRAAAGARAAGWTGLLLATFPLQTWYAGEVRMYSLVQLLSLLMAAAGWRLLQRLRRGDGQPPGWQVWLPWLLSALAALFTDYAALPVWWLLQLAWLHAGSPQPRRWWAAQAGVGLPWLAWWIATPQAAALATSYHSVFIAVQAQRLGLALTPTLAGRLLTAALLAALLLSLAVAFGLRRSASRSRSIAHEGGLRSRCSDSPDLSPDLAGPAGALPDPRPAHRQAPVGGAPAADRPGDGGRLVAGRRAPPRLARGMGAARPDRHPLGGRPASARRTLAGNRRAGGRSRPAGGVGGRTGRARVGLLHPPRRRGRAGLDPPAGT
;
A
#
# COMPACT_ATOMS: atom_id res chain seq x y z
N MET A 1 33.02 -31.00 -6.09
CA MET A 1 31.61 -31.39 -6.35
C MET A 1 30.73 -30.66 -5.34
N THR A 2 30.22 -29.48 -5.67
CA THR A 2 29.39 -28.68 -4.76
C THR A 2 27.99 -29.29 -4.67
N LEU A 3 27.71 -30.01 -3.58
CA LEU A 3 26.40 -30.57 -3.30
C LEU A 3 25.38 -29.42 -3.24
N ARG A 4 24.52 -29.31 -4.26
CA ARG A 4 23.35 -28.41 -4.23
C ARG A 4 22.52 -28.79 -3.01
N ALA A 5 22.44 -27.88 -2.04
CA ALA A 5 21.54 -28.04 -0.90
C ALA A 5 20.13 -28.42 -1.41
N PRO A 6 19.45 -29.38 -0.77
CA PRO A 6 18.13 -29.82 -1.21
C PRO A 6 17.19 -28.61 -1.29
N ARG A 7 16.49 -28.48 -2.42
CA ARG A 7 15.52 -27.40 -2.62
C ARG A 7 14.42 -27.57 -1.57
N SER A 8 14.28 -26.62 -0.65
CA SER A 8 13.22 -26.66 0.35
C SER A 8 11.85 -26.58 -0.35
N ALA A 9 10.94 -27.48 -0.01
CA ALA A 9 9.56 -27.47 -0.53
C ALA A 9 8.69 -26.38 0.14
N LEU A 10 9.18 -25.77 1.23
CA LEU A 10 8.43 -24.79 2.03
C LEU A 10 7.89 -23.58 1.23
N PRO A 11 8.63 -22.95 0.30
CA PRO A 11 8.08 -21.85 -0.49
C PRO A 11 6.92 -22.27 -1.39
N LEU A 12 6.97 -23.48 -1.94
CA LEU A 12 5.87 -24.02 -2.75
C LEU A 12 4.66 -24.29 -1.85
N LEU A 13 4.87 -24.93 -0.70
CA LEU A 13 3.81 -25.17 0.28
C LEU A 13 3.16 -23.86 0.75
N ALA A 14 3.94 -22.81 0.98
CA ALA A 14 3.44 -21.49 1.32
C ALA A 14 2.53 -20.91 0.24
N LEU A 15 2.92 -21.00 -1.04
CA LEU A 15 2.10 -20.51 -2.15
C LEU A 15 0.82 -21.33 -2.31
N LEU A 16 0.90 -22.65 -2.15
CA LEU A 16 -0.27 -23.52 -2.15
C LEU A 16 -1.22 -23.18 -1.00
N ALA A 17 -0.70 -22.97 0.22
CA ALA A 17 -1.50 -22.56 1.37
C ALA A 17 -2.15 -21.18 1.16
N ALA A 18 -1.40 -20.20 0.65
CA ALA A 18 -1.92 -18.86 0.38
C ALA A 18 -3.05 -18.86 -0.65
N PHE A 19 -3.02 -19.79 -1.60
CA PHE A 19 -4.08 -19.96 -2.60
C PHE A 19 -5.25 -20.80 -2.07
N ALA A 20 -4.97 -21.92 -1.40
CA ALA A 20 -5.97 -22.93 -1.04
C ALA A 20 -6.80 -22.56 0.19
N LEU A 21 -6.19 -21.95 1.22
CA LEU A 21 -6.91 -21.65 2.47
C LEU A 21 -8.09 -20.67 2.25
N PRO A 22 -7.95 -19.58 1.47
CA PRO A 22 -9.06 -18.67 1.23
C PRO A 22 -10.18 -19.29 0.39
N LEU A 23 -9.95 -20.36 -0.39
CA LEU A 23 -10.96 -20.98 -1.25
C LEU A 23 -12.22 -21.40 -0.47
N LEU A 24 -12.06 -21.72 0.81
CA LEU A 24 -13.15 -22.10 1.71
C LEU A 24 -14.19 -21.00 1.94
N THR A 25 -13.83 -19.73 1.69
CA THR A 25 -14.70 -18.57 1.97
C THR A 25 -15.14 -17.83 0.71
N LEU A 26 -14.66 -18.18 -0.48
CA LEU A 26 -14.89 -17.39 -1.70
C LEU A 26 -16.33 -17.41 -2.21
N THR A 27 -17.10 -18.43 -1.86
CA THR A 27 -18.49 -18.62 -2.33
C THR A 27 -19.55 -18.17 -1.32
N ARG A 28 -19.14 -17.57 -0.20
CA ARG A 28 -20.09 -17.02 0.79
C ARG A 28 -20.79 -15.77 0.23
N SER A 29 -21.99 -15.48 0.71
CA SER A 29 -22.67 -14.22 0.41
C SER A 29 -21.79 -13.01 0.75
N LEU A 30 -21.90 -11.93 -0.03
CA LEU A 30 -21.13 -10.70 0.21
C LEU A 30 -21.50 -10.08 1.58
N GLY A 31 -20.49 -9.67 2.34
CA GLY A 31 -20.66 -8.79 3.49
C GLY A 31 -21.20 -7.41 3.07
N SER A 32 -21.69 -6.63 4.04
CA SER A 32 -22.24 -5.29 3.78
C SER A 32 -21.22 -4.35 3.12
N ASP A 33 -19.97 -4.50 3.51
CA ASP A 33 -18.85 -3.71 3.07
C ASP A 33 -18.29 -4.19 1.72
N GLU A 34 -18.27 -5.50 1.47
CA GLU A 34 -18.03 -6.07 0.14
C GLU A 34 -19.09 -5.63 -0.87
N ALA A 35 -20.36 -5.66 -0.47
CA ALA A 35 -21.48 -5.19 -1.31
C ALA A 35 -21.36 -3.69 -1.60
N SER A 36 -20.87 -2.89 -0.64
CA SER A 36 -20.58 -1.47 -0.86
C SER A 36 -19.45 -1.30 -1.88
N SER A 37 -18.39 -2.11 -1.84
CA SER A 37 -17.34 -2.09 -2.85
C SER A 37 -17.84 -2.40 -4.25
N VAL A 38 -18.73 -3.40 -4.39
CA VAL A 38 -19.38 -3.73 -5.66
C VAL A 38 -20.31 -2.61 -6.13
N TRP A 39 -21.02 -1.95 -5.21
CA TRP A 39 -21.87 -0.81 -5.55
C TRP A 39 -21.04 0.35 -6.11
N PHE A 40 -19.96 0.73 -5.42
CA PHE A 40 -19.09 1.84 -5.85
C PHE A 40 -18.38 1.56 -7.17
N SER A 41 -17.99 0.30 -7.44
CA SER A 41 -17.34 -0.05 -8.71
C SER A 41 -18.26 0.04 -9.93
N ARG A 42 -19.58 0.10 -9.72
CA ARG A 42 -20.59 0.26 -10.78
C ARG A 42 -20.91 1.72 -11.09
N LEU A 43 -20.42 2.66 -10.29
CA LEU A 43 -20.55 4.09 -10.57
C LEU A 43 -19.66 4.49 -11.75
N PRO A 44 -19.98 5.58 -12.48
CA PRO A 44 -19.10 6.10 -13.51
C PRO A 44 -17.68 6.35 -12.97
N PRO A 45 -16.61 5.99 -13.68
CA PRO A 45 -15.24 6.11 -13.19
C PRO A 45 -14.87 7.51 -12.68
N MET A 46 -15.40 8.55 -13.34
CA MET A 46 -15.19 9.94 -12.90
C MET A 46 -15.90 10.27 -11.59
N THR A 47 -17.06 9.66 -11.32
CA THR A 47 -17.76 9.78 -10.05
C THR A 47 -16.95 9.11 -8.95
N VAL A 48 -16.43 7.90 -9.19
CA VAL A 48 -15.54 7.19 -8.26
C VAL A 48 -14.26 8.01 -7.99
N LEU A 49 -13.69 8.63 -9.03
CA LEU A 49 -12.46 9.39 -8.88
C LEU A 49 -12.67 10.71 -8.12
N LEU A 50 -13.77 11.43 -8.33
CA LEU A 50 -13.89 12.82 -7.85
C LEU A 50 -14.96 13.05 -6.77
N ARG A 51 -15.92 12.14 -6.62
CA ARG A 51 -17.13 12.35 -5.81
C ARG A 51 -17.45 11.18 -4.86
N LEU A 52 -16.49 10.29 -4.63
CA LEU A 52 -16.67 9.11 -3.78
C LEU A 52 -16.92 9.54 -2.33
N CYS A 53 -18.01 9.02 -1.74
CA CYS A 53 -18.37 9.27 -0.35
C CYS A 53 -17.86 8.21 0.63
N ASP A 54 -17.19 7.17 0.13
CA ASP A 54 -16.49 6.19 0.93
C ASP A 54 -15.15 6.76 1.44
N PRO A 55 -14.74 6.50 2.69
CA PRO A 55 -13.46 6.97 3.21
C PRO A 55 -12.24 6.34 2.52
N HIS A 56 -12.38 5.28 1.73
CA HIS A 56 -11.25 4.66 1.04
C HIS A 56 -10.98 5.34 -0.31
N PRO A 57 -9.70 5.44 -0.71
CA PRO A 57 -9.33 5.97 -2.01
C PRO A 57 -9.81 5.12 -3.22
N PRO A 58 -9.84 5.69 -4.44
CA PRO A 58 -10.65 5.18 -5.54
C PRO A 58 -10.05 3.98 -6.29
N ALA A 59 -8.75 3.71 -6.18
CA ALA A 59 -8.07 2.78 -7.09
C ALA A 59 -8.63 1.36 -7.02
N TYR A 60 -9.01 0.88 -5.84
CA TYR A 60 -9.58 -0.45 -5.70
C TYR A 60 -10.93 -0.56 -6.42
N TYR A 61 -11.81 0.43 -6.28
CA TYR A 61 -13.12 0.42 -6.93
C TYR A 61 -12.99 0.54 -8.45
N LEU A 62 -12.03 1.33 -8.94
CA LEU A 62 -11.72 1.43 -10.38
C LEU A 62 -11.17 0.11 -10.92
N LEU A 63 -10.29 -0.56 -10.18
CA LEU A 63 -9.80 -1.90 -10.52
C LEU A 63 -10.95 -2.91 -10.55
N LEU A 64 -11.81 -2.89 -9.55
CA LEU A 64 -12.97 -3.78 -9.47
C LEU A 64 -13.97 -3.52 -10.61
N SER A 65 -14.17 -2.25 -10.99
CA SER A 65 -14.99 -1.85 -12.13
C SER A 65 -14.52 -2.50 -13.43
N ALA A 66 -13.20 -2.43 -13.69
CA ALA A 66 -12.59 -3.10 -14.84
C ALA A 66 -12.67 -4.63 -14.74
N TRP A 67 -12.56 -5.19 -13.53
CA TRP A 67 -12.57 -6.63 -13.29
C TRP A 67 -13.96 -7.26 -13.46
N GLN A 68 -15.02 -6.54 -13.11
CA GLN A 68 -16.41 -6.98 -13.18
C GLN A 68 -16.90 -7.30 -14.60
N VAL A 69 -16.16 -6.87 -15.64
CA VAL A 69 -16.43 -7.27 -17.03
C VAL A 69 -16.41 -8.80 -17.20
N GLY A 70 -15.68 -9.53 -16.35
CA GLY A 70 -15.66 -11.00 -16.33
C GLY A 70 -16.85 -11.66 -15.63
N GLY A 71 -17.72 -10.90 -14.96
CA GLY A 71 -18.93 -11.37 -14.28
C GLY A 71 -19.10 -10.85 -12.85
N ASP A 72 -20.22 -11.22 -12.24
CA ASP A 72 -20.61 -10.80 -10.87
C ASP A 72 -20.60 -11.96 -9.86
N ALA A 73 -20.09 -13.14 -10.24
CA ALA A 73 -20.01 -14.28 -9.33
C ALA A 73 -19.12 -13.95 -8.11
N GLU A 74 -19.52 -14.37 -6.92
CA GLU A 74 -18.84 -14.05 -5.66
C GLU A 74 -17.37 -14.45 -5.67
N PHE A 75 -17.07 -15.63 -6.21
CA PHE A 75 -15.71 -16.10 -6.41
C PHE A 75 -14.90 -15.16 -7.30
N TRP A 76 -15.49 -14.72 -8.42
CA TRP A 76 -14.81 -13.86 -9.40
C TRP A 76 -14.49 -12.49 -8.82
N LEU A 77 -15.43 -11.92 -8.05
CA LEU A 77 -15.26 -10.62 -7.39
C LEU A 77 -14.15 -10.64 -6.33
N ARG A 78 -13.91 -11.78 -5.67
CA ARG A 78 -12.86 -11.95 -4.65
C ARG A 78 -11.50 -12.36 -5.23
N PHE A 79 -11.47 -12.81 -6.48
CA PHE A 79 -10.25 -13.28 -7.14
C PHE A 79 -9.12 -12.23 -7.18
N PRO A 80 -9.36 -10.92 -7.37
CA PRO A 80 -8.32 -9.90 -7.30
C PRO A 80 -7.59 -9.89 -5.95
N SER A 81 -8.33 -9.99 -4.85
CA SER A 81 -7.78 -10.01 -3.49
C SER A 81 -7.00 -11.29 -3.22
N LEU A 82 -7.51 -12.44 -3.67
CA LEU A 82 -6.80 -13.72 -3.61
C LEU A 82 -5.47 -13.64 -4.35
N LEU A 83 -5.50 -13.13 -5.59
CA LEU A 83 -4.30 -12.97 -6.41
C LEU A 83 -3.30 -12.04 -5.73
N ALA A 84 -3.75 -10.90 -5.22
CA ALA A 84 -2.90 -9.95 -4.50
C ALA A 84 -2.27 -10.56 -3.23
N SER A 85 -3.02 -11.38 -2.50
CA SER A 85 -2.53 -12.11 -1.33
C SER A 85 -1.43 -13.12 -1.69
N VAL A 86 -1.67 -13.96 -2.70
CA VAL A 86 -0.68 -14.95 -3.18
C VAL A 86 0.59 -14.26 -3.69
N LEU A 87 0.45 -13.17 -4.44
CA LEU A 87 1.57 -12.37 -4.92
C LEU A 87 2.33 -11.70 -3.77
N SER A 88 1.64 -11.28 -2.70
CA SER A 88 2.28 -10.74 -1.50
C SER A 88 3.17 -11.78 -0.83
N VAL A 89 2.67 -13.01 -0.67
CA VAL A 89 3.45 -14.15 -0.14
C VAL A 89 4.65 -14.45 -1.03
N ALA A 90 4.46 -14.55 -2.36
CA ALA A 90 5.54 -14.80 -3.31
C ALA A 90 6.63 -13.71 -3.25
N LEU A 91 6.22 -12.44 -3.21
CA LEU A 91 7.14 -11.32 -3.13
C LEU A 91 7.92 -11.34 -1.82
N LEU A 92 7.25 -11.57 -0.69
CA LEU A 92 7.91 -11.62 0.61
C LEU A 92 8.91 -12.77 0.70
N ILE A 93 8.57 -13.97 0.22
CA ILE A 93 9.50 -15.11 0.09
C ILE A 93 10.75 -14.67 -0.68
N ARG A 94 10.59 -14.00 -1.83
CA ARG A 94 11.71 -13.55 -2.65
C ARG A 94 12.60 -12.53 -1.93
N LEU A 95 11.99 -11.56 -1.24
CA LEU A 95 12.71 -10.53 -0.48
C LEU A 95 13.48 -11.15 0.68
N THR A 96 12.85 -12.03 1.46
CA THR A 96 13.49 -12.74 2.57
C THR A 96 14.59 -13.66 2.07
N ARG A 97 14.43 -14.32 0.92
CA ARG A 97 15.49 -15.18 0.36
C ARG A 97 16.76 -14.40 0.07
N ALA A 98 16.62 -13.20 -0.50
CA ALA A 98 17.75 -12.33 -0.79
C ALA A 98 18.41 -11.77 0.48
N ALA A 99 17.66 -11.61 1.57
CA ALA A 99 18.15 -11.02 2.81
C ALA A 99 18.67 -12.04 3.84
N ALA A 100 18.04 -13.21 3.95
CA ALA A 100 18.24 -14.17 5.04
C ALA A 100 18.29 -15.65 4.56
N GLY A 101 18.37 -15.88 3.25
CA GLY A 101 18.53 -17.21 2.67
C GLY A 101 17.25 -18.02 2.51
N ALA A 102 17.38 -19.21 1.92
CA ALA A 102 16.23 -20.01 1.44
C ALA A 102 15.38 -20.61 2.58
N ARG A 103 15.98 -20.95 3.72
CA ARG A 103 15.24 -21.52 4.87
C ARG A 103 14.34 -20.46 5.50
N ALA A 104 14.87 -19.28 5.78
CA ALA A 104 14.10 -18.15 6.31
C ALA A 104 12.95 -17.77 5.35
N ALA A 105 13.23 -17.71 4.06
CA ALA A 105 12.21 -17.42 3.04
C ALA A 105 11.02 -18.39 3.07
N GLY A 106 11.28 -19.69 3.19
CA GLY A 106 10.23 -20.71 3.28
C GLY A 106 9.35 -20.52 4.52
N TRP A 107 9.96 -20.31 5.68
CA TRP A 107 9.22 -20.08 6.93
C TRP A 107 8.45 -18.76 6.93
N THR A 108 9.03 -17.67 6.46
CA THR A 108 8.32 -16.38 6.32
C THR A 108 7.12 -16.52 5.39
N GLY A 109 7.27 -17.24 4.27
CA GLY A 109 6.18 -17.54 3.36
C GLY A 109 5.05 -18.29 4.04
N LEU A 110 5.38 -19.37 4.76
CA LEU A 110 4.38 -20.18 5.48
C LEU A 110 3.66 -19.37 6.55
N LEU A 111 4.41 -18.66 7.40
CA LEU A 111 3.85 -17.84 8.47
C LEU A 111 2.88 -16.80 7.92
N LEU A 112 3.22 -16.13 6.82
CA LEU A 112 2.31 -15.17 6.19
C LEU A 112 1.10 -15.87 5.56
N ALA A 113 1.32 -16.96 4.81
CA ALA A 113 0.26 -17.69 4.13
C ALA A 113 -0.79 -18.27 5.09
N THR A 114 -0.37 -18.71 6.28
CA THR A 114 -1.27 -19.25 7.32
C THR A 114 -1.71 -18.21 8.34
N PHE A 115 -1.31 -16.94 8.18
CA PHE A 115 -1.74 -15.89 9.09
C PHE A 115 -3.25 -15.67 8.95
N PRO A 116 -4.04 -15.70 10.05
CA PRO A 116 -5.50 -15.65 9.95
C PRO A 116 -6.03 -14.41 9.21
N LEU A 117 -5.45 -13.23 9.46
CA LEU A 117 -5.86 -12.00 8.75
C LEU A 117 -5.46 -12.02 7.27
N GLN A 118 -4.32 -12.64 6.92
CA GLN A 118 -3.93 -12.81 5.51
C GLN A 118 -4.97 -13.65 4.77
N THR A 119 -5.36 -14.77 5.38
CA THR A 119 -6.32 -15.72 4.80
C THR A 119 -7.71 -15.09 4.71
N TRP A 120 -8.12 -14.35 5.74
CA TRP A 120 -9.38 -13.64 5.77
C TRP A 120 -9.47 -12.59 4.65
N TYR A 121 -8.52 -11.67 4.59
CA TYR A 121 -8.54 -10.58 3.60
C TYR A 121 -8.33 -11.03 2.15
N ALA A 122 -7.67 -12.18 1.94
CA ALA A 122 -7.59 -12.80 0.63
C ALA A 122 -8.96 -13.21 0.06
N GLY A 123 -9.95 -13.43 0.94
CA GLY A 123 -11.32 -13.83 0.60
C GLY A 123 -12.34 -12.71 0.72
N GLU A 124 -11.93 -11.44 0.59
CA GLU A 124 -12.85 -10.30 0.63
C GLU A 124 -12.78 -9.46 -0.65
N VAL A 125 -13.93 -8.95 -1.11
CA VAL A 125 -14.02 -7.93 -2.16
C VAL A 125 -13.61 -6.56 -1.60
N ARG A 126 -12.38 -6.47 -1.07
CA ARG A 126 -11.82 -5.30 -0.39
C ARG A 126 -10.37 -5.03 -0.76
N MET A 127 -9.93 -3.81 -0.52
CA MET A 127 -8.60 -3.30 -0.89
C MET A 127 -7.42 -3.87 -0.09
N TYR A 128 -7.67 -4.59 1.01
CA TYR A 128 -6.66 -4.95 2.00
C TYR A 128 -5.49 -5.77 1.44
N SER A 129 -5.78 -6.84 0.70
CA SER A 129 -4.72 -7.65 0.07
C SER A 129 -3.99 -6.89 -1.04
N LEU A 130 -4.70 -6.00 -1.76
CA LEU A 130 -4.10 -5.17 -2.80
C LEU A 130 -3.13 -4.14 -2.21
N VAL A 131 -3.53 -3.39 -1.17
CA VAL A 131 -2.64 -2.41 -0.53
C VAL A 131 -1.44 -3.09 0.11
N GLN A 132 -1.59 -4.29 0.66
CA GLN A 132 -0.48 -5.07 1.18
C GLN A 132 0.56 -5.36 0.08
N LEU A 133 0.12 -5.89 -1.07
CA LEU A 133 1.01 -6.16 -2.22
C LEU A 133 1.72 -4.89 -2.67
N LEU A 134 0.96 -3.81 -2.88
CA LEU A 134 1.49 -2.54 -3.36
C LEU A 134 2.45 -1.92 -2.35
N SER A 135 2.20 -2.07 -1.05
CA SER A 135 3.10 -1.63 0.02
C SER A 135 4.40 -2.43 0.07
N LEU A 136 4.34 -3.75 -0.14
CA LEU A 136 5.55 -4.58 -0.27
C LEU A 136 6.37 -4.20 -1.50
N LEU A 137 5.71 -3.91 -2.63
CA LEU A 137 6.36 -3.43 -3.85
C LEU A 137 7.02 -2.06 -3.62
N MET A 138 6.30 -1.13 -2.99
CA MET A 138 6.79 0.20 -2.62
C MET A 138 8.02 0.10 -1.71
N ALA A 139 7.96 -0.73 -0.66
CA ALA A 139 9.08 -0.96 0.25
C ALA A 139 10.29 -1.58 -0.47
N ALA A 140 10.07 -2.62 -1.28
CA ALA A 140 11.14 -3.27 -2.02
C ALA A 140 11.80 -2.35 -3.05
N ALA A 141 11.02 -1.59 -3.82
CA ALA A 141 11.52 -0.65 -4.81
C ALA A 141 12.24 0.53 -4.14
N GLY A 142 11.66 1.07 -3.05
CA GLY A 142 12.24 2.16 -2.27
C GLY A 142 13.57 1.77 -1.63
N TRP A 143 13.67 0.55 -1.11
CA TRP A 143 14.92 0.02 -0.56
C TRP A 143 16.01 -0.13 -1.64
N ARG A 144 15.66 -0.66 -2.81
CA ARG A 144 16.59 -0.78 -3.95
C ARG A 144 17.07 0.58 -4.44
N LEU A 145 16.16 1.54 -4.53
CA LEU A 145 16.47 2.92 -4.91
C LEU A 145 17.44 3.56 -3.91
N LEU A 146 17.17 3.42 -2.60
CA LEU A 146 18.08 3.87 -1.55
C LEU A 146 19.48 3.26 -1.70
N GLN A 147 19.58 1.95 -1.93
CA GLN A 147 20.87 1.29 -2.14
C GLN A 147 21.63 1.85 -3.35
N ARG A 148 20.94 2.08 -4.49
CA ARG A 148 21.59 2.65 -5.69
C ARG A 148 22.06 4.08 -5.45
N LEU A 149 21.24 4.89 -4.79
CA LEU A 149 21.62 6.26 -4.44
C LEU A 149 22.83 6.31 -3.50
N ARG A 150 23.01 5.29 -2.65
CA ARG A 150 24.16 5.17 -1.72
C ARG A 150 25.45 4.68 -2.38
N ARG A 151 25.39 3.85 -3.43
CA ARG A 151 26.60 3.33 -4.09
C ARG A 151 27.43 4.41 -4.77
N GLY A 152 26.78 5.51 -5.17
CA GLY A 152 27.51 6.68 -5.65
C GLY A 152 28.26 6.46 -6.98
N ASP A 153 27.80 5.52 -7.81
CA ASP A 153 28.42 5.07 -9.07
C ASP A 153 28.51 6.17 -10.17
N GLY A 154 28.43 7.46 -9.82
CA GLY A 154 28.47 8.63 -10.71
C GLY A 154 27.24 8.81 -11.59
N GLN A 155 26.53 7.73 -11.92
CA GLN A 155 25.35 7.78 -12.78
C GLN A 155 24.04 7.85 -11.97
N PRO A 156 23.10 8.73 -12.36
CA PRO A 156 21.74 8.69 -11.81
C PRO A 156 21.11 7.30 -11.96
N PRO A 157 20.32 6.84 -10.97
CA PRO A 157 19.43 5.71 -11.22
C PRO A 157 18.52 6.06 -12.41
N GLY A 158 18.52 5.23 -13.45
CA GLY A 158 17.61 5.38 -14.58
C GLY A 158 16.14 5.22 -14.17
N TRP A 159 15.23 5.58 -15.09
CA TRP A 159 13.78 5.51 -14.87
C TRP A 159 13.30 4.12 -14.43
N GLN A 160 14.02 3.06 -14.82
CA GLN A 160 13.76 1.66 -14.45
C GLN A 160 13.75 1.40 -12.93
N VAL A 161 14.43 2.23 -12.14
CA VAL A 161 14.48 2.11 -10.67
C VAL A 161 13.46 3.05 -10.02
N TRP A 162 13.24 4.22 -10.61
CA TRP A 162 12.30 5.23 -10.12
C TRP A 162 10.85 4.84 -10.36
N LEU A 163 10.53 4.39 -11.57
CA LEU A 163 9.16 4.14 -11.99
C LEU A 163 8.48 3.07 -11.13
N PRO A 164 9.10 1.90 -10.81
CA PRO A 164 8.45 0.93 -9.94
C PRO A 164 8.14 1.47 -8.55
N TRP A 165 9.02 2.30 -7.98
CA TRP A 165 8.78 2.92 -6.67
C TRP A 165 7.64 3.95 -6.74
N LEU A 166 7.68 4.85 -7.72
CA LEU A 166 6.66 5.89 -7.90
C LEU A 166 5.28 5.27 -8.14
N LEU A 167 5.18 4.31 -9.06
CA LEU A 167 3.91 3.67 -9.40
C LEU A 167 3.34 2.86 -8.24
N SER A 168 4.17 2.10 -7.52
CA SER A 168 3.69 1.34 -6.37
C SER A 168 3.28 2.24 -5.20
N ALA A 169 4.00 3.34 -4.96
CA ALA A 169 3.64 4.31 -3.93
C ALA A 169 2.32 5.02 -4.22
N LEU A 170 2.15 5.55 -5.45
CA LEU A 170 0.90 6.15 -5.87
C LEU A 170 -0.24 5.13 -5.84
N ALA A 171 -0.06 3.95 -6.44
CA ALA A 171 -1.09 2.92 -6.44
C ALA A 171 -1.48 2.51 -5.01
N ALA A 172 -0.53 2.34 -4.09
CA ALA A 172 -0.82 1.98 -2.70
C ALA A 172 -1.63 3.07 -1.99
N LEU A 173 -1.21 4.33 -2.09
CA LEU A 173 -1.87 5.46 -1.44
C LEU A 173 -3.25 5.79 -2.04
N PHE A 174 -3.45 5.53 -3.33
CA PHE A 174 -4.75 5.61 -3.98
C PHE A 174 -5.59 4.34 -3.81
N THR A 175 -5.08 3.31 -3.14
CA THR A 175 -5.82 2.10 -2.77
C THR A 175 -6.31 2.17 -1.33
N ASP A 176 -5.45 2.52 -0.37
CA ASP A 176 -5.81 2.59 1.05
C ASP A 176 -4.82 3.47 1.84
N TYR A 177 -5.31 4.19 2.85
CA TYR A 177 -4.48 5.02 3.73
C TYR A 177 -3.51 4.22 4.61
N ALA A 178 -3.71 2.91 4.78
CA ALA A 178 -2.78 1.99 5.44
C ALA A 178 -1.40 1.93 4.74
N ALA A 179 -1.27 2.44 3.52
CA ALA A 179 0.02 2.62 2.86
C ALA A 179 0.85 3.80 3.40
N LEU A 180 0.22 4.80 4.04
CA LEU A 180 0.91 5.99 4.57
C LEU A 180 2.01 5.64 5.59
N PRO A 181 1.79 4.76 6.59
CA PRO A 181 2.87 4.34 7.49
C PRO A 181 4.05 3.69 6.79
N VAL A 182 3.79 2.86 5.76
CA VAL A 182 4.88 2.19 5.02
C VAL A 182 5.68 3.21 4.21
N TRP A 183 4.99 4.13 3.53
CA TRP A 183 5.64 5.23 2.83
C TRP A 183 6.47 6.07 3.80
N TRP A 184 5.89 6.41 4.95
CA TRP A 184 6.55 7.18 6.00
C TRP A 184 7.80 6.50 6.59
N LEU A 185 7.73 5.21 6.90
CA LEU A 185 8.88 4.46 7.41
C LEU A 185 10.04 4.43 6.41
N LEU A 186 9.76 4.39 5.10
CA LEU A 186 10.79 4.55 4.08
C LEU A 186 11.44 5.93 4.16
N GLN A 187 10.67 6.99 4.44
CA GLN A 187 11.22 8.34 4.63
C GLN A 187 12.20 8.39 5.79
N LEU A 188 11.83 7.82 6.93
CA LEU A 188 12.70 7.73 8.10
C LEU A 188 13.98 6.93 7.79
N ALA A 189 13.86 5.81 7.08
CA ALA A 189 15.01 5.01 6.66
C ALA A 189 15.95 5.79 5.72
N TRP A 190 15.41 6.55 4.78
CA TRP A 190 16.21 7.38 3.87
C TRP A 190 16.89 8.55 4.59
N LEU A 191 16.19 9.21 5.52
CA LEU A 191 16.73 10.27 6.36
C LEU A 191 17.87 9.74 7.24
N HIS A 192 17.65 8.61 7.92
CA HIS A 192 18.65 7.95 8.74
C HIS A 192 19.89 7.54 7.91
N ALA A 193 19.68 7.02 6.70
CA ALA A 193 20.74 6.65 5.77
C ALA A 193 21.49 7.84 5.13
N GLY A 194 21.04 9.08 5.37
CA GLY A 194 21.77 10.30 4.98
C GLY A 194 21.22 11.05 3.76
N SER A 195 20.09 10.64 3.19
CA SER A 195 19.50 11.15 1.92
C SER A 195 20.57 11.47 0.87
N PRO A 196 21.06 10.46 0.12
CA PRO A 196 22.30 10.59 -0.67
C PRO A 196 22.25 11.69 -1.74
N GLN A 197 21.06 12.15 -2.10
CA GLN A 197 20.83 13.21 -3.10
C GLN A 197 19.53 13.97 -2.74
N PRO A 198 19.59 15.03 -1.91
CA PRO A 198 18.40 15.63 -1.30
C PRO A 198 17.41 16.19 -2.32
N ARG A 199 17.90 16.77 -3.44
CA ARG A 199 17.02 17.28 -4.51
C ARG A 199 16.18 16.18 -5.14
N ARG A 200 16.79 15.03 -5.47
CA ARG A 200 16.08 13.89 -6.07
C ARG A 200 15.15 13.22 -5.08
N TRP A 201 15.56 13.14 -3.81
CA TRP A 201 14.68 12.64 -2.77
C TRP A 201 13.44 13.49 -2.60
N TRP A 202 13.57 14.83 -2.53
CA TRP A 202 12.42 15.73 -2.48
C TRP A 202 11.55 15.66 -3.73
N ALA A 203 12.16 15.59 -4.92
CA ALA A 203 11.42 15.40 -6.16
C ALA A 203 10.61 14.09 -6.15
N ALA A 204 11.17 13.02 -5.56
CA ALA A 204 10.47 11.75 -5.37
C ALA A 204 9.24 11.91 -4.47
N GLN A 205 9.40 12.62 -3.34
CA GLN A 205 8.29 12.86 -2.41
C GLN A 205 7.24 13.75 -3.00
N ALA A 206 7.64 14.78 -3.75
CA ALA A 206 6.72 15.64 -4.47
C ALA A 206 5.94 14.85 -5.53
N GLY A 207 6.61 13.95 -6.26
CA GLY A 207 5.98 13.12 -7.29
C GLY A 207 4.92 12.15 -6.76
N VAL A 208 5.00 11.74 -5.49
CA VAL A 208 3.98 10.90 -4.84
C VAL A 208 2.97 11.77 -4.07
N GLY A 209 3.48 12.66 -3.22
CA GLY A 209 2.70 13.44 -2.26
C GLY A 209 1.87 14.53 -2.89
N LEU A 210 2.36 15.25 -3.91
CA LEU A 210 1.58 16.34 -4.52
C LEU A 210 0.35 15.81 -5.27
N PRO A 211 0.44 14.78 -6.16
CA PRO A 211 -0.76 14.26 -6.82
C PRO A 211 -1.78 13.70 -5.84
N TRP A 212 -1.32 12.94 -4.84
CA TRP A 212 -2.20 12.36 -3.83
C TRP A 212 -2.86 13.43 -2.97
N LEU A 213 -2.11 14.44 -2.50
CA LEU A 213 -2.64 15.53 -1.69
C LEU A 213 -3.58 16.44 -2.49
N ALA A 214 -3.22 16.77 -3.74
CA ALA A 214 -4.08 17.57 -4.61
C ALA A 214 -5.42 16.88 -4.84
N TRP A 215 -5.40 15.57 -5.10
CA TRP A 215 -6.61 14.77 -5.22
C TRP A 215 -7.41 14.73 -3.91
N TRP A 216 -6.74 14.51 -2.78
CA TRP A 216 -7.40 14.42 -1.47
C TRP A 216 -8.10 15.73 -1.08
N ILE A 217 -7.49 16.89 -1.39
CA ILE A 217 -8.08 18.22 -1.15
C ILE A 217 -9.24 18.49 -2.12
N ALA A 218 -9.12 18.07 -3.38
CA ALA A 218 -10.12 18.32 -4.41
C ALA A 218 -11.37 17.41 -4.31
N THR A 219 -11.39 16.47 -3.37
CA THR A 219 -12.46 15.46 -3.22
C THR A 219 -13.06 15.48 -1.81
N PRO A 220 -14.26 14.91 -1.59
CA PRO A 220 -14.89 14.89 -0.26
C PRO A 220 -14.24 13.92 0.75
N GLN A 221 -13.02 13.44 0.48
CA GLN A 221 -12.34 12.43 1.28
C GLN A 221 -12.06 12.85 2.73
N ALA A 222 -11.72 14.13 2.94
CA ALA A 222 -11.55 14.66 4.28
C ALA A 222 -12.84 14.54 5.13
N ALA A 223 -13.99 14.83 4.51
CA ALA A 223 -15.29 14.71 5.15
C ALA A 223 -15.67 13.24 5.39
N ALA A 224 -15.46 12.38 4.39
CA ALA A 224 -15.72 10.94 4.49
C ALA A 224 -14.91 10.27 5.60
N LEU A 225 -13.64 10.67 5.76
CA LEU A 225 -12.78 10.15 6.83
C LEU A 225 -13.22 10.63 8.22
N ALA A 226 -13.68 11.88 8.34
CA ALA A 226 -14.15 12.44 9.61
C ALA A 226 -15.39 11.72 10.17
N THR A 227 -16.23 11.18 9.29
CA THR A 227 -17.42 10.39 9.64
C THR A 227 -17.18 8.87 9.58
N SER A 228 -15.92 8.45 9.43
CA SER A 228 -15.57 7.03 9.35
C SER A 228 -15.78 6.29 10.68
N TYR A 229 -15.82 4.96 10.60
CA TYR A 229 -16.04 4.11 11.77
C TYR A 229 -14.99 4.33 12.89
N HIS A 230 -13.75 4.75 12.55
CA HIS A 230 -12.69 4.97 13.54
C HIS A 230 -13.05 6.08 14.53
N SER A 231 -13.53 7.22 14.02
CA SER A 231 -13.88 8.36 14.85
C SER A 231 -15.11 8.06 15.70
N VAL A 232 -16.09 7.35 15.12
CA VAL A 232 -17.27 6.85 15.84
C VAL A 232 -16.87 5.85 16.92
N PHE A 233 -15.99 4.90 16.62
CA PHE A 233 -15.54 3.90 17.58
C PHE A 233 -14.83 4.54 18.78
N ILE A 234 -13.88 5.45 18.53
CA ILE A 234 -13.18 6.19 19.60
C ILE A 234 -14.19 6.97 20.46
N ALA A 235 -15.14 7.67 19.83
CA ALA A 235 -16.19 8.39 20.55
C ALA A 235 -17.05 7.47 21.43
N VAL A 236 -17.48 6.32 20.90
CA VAL A 236 -18.27 5.34 21.66
C VAL A 236 -17.47 4.78 22.85
N GLN A 237 -16.18 4.47 22.67
CA GLN A 237 -15.35 4.00 23.78
C GLN A 237 -15.12 5.09 24.83
N ALA A 238 -14.88 6.33 24.40
CA ALA A 238 -14.75 7.47 25.31
C ALA A 238 -16.03 7.70 26.13
N GLN A 239 -17.19 7.60 25.49
CA GLN A 239 -18.48 7.73 26.16
C GLN A 239 -18.71 6.63 27.19
N ARG A 240 -18.27 5.39 26.92
CA ARG A 240 -18.30 4.29 27.91
C ARG A 240 -17.41 4.55 29.13
N LEU A 241 -16.41 5.43 29.00
CA LEU A 241 -15.54 5.88 30.08
C LEU A 241 -16.03 7.17 30.76
N GLY A 242 -17.24 7.66 30.42
CA GLY A 242 -17.79 8.90 30.98
C GLY A 242 -17.27 10.18 30.30
N LEU A 243 -16.51 10.07 29.22
CA LEU A 243 -16.01 11.21 28.44
C LEU A 243 -16.99 11.54 27.31
N ALA A 244 -17.58 12.74 27.35
CA ALA A 244 -18.52 13.21 26.32
C ALA A 244 -17.80 13.62 25.02
N LEU A 245 -17.21 12.66 24.33
CA LEU A 245 -16.47 12.87 23.08
C LEU A 245 -17.39 12.67 21.87
N THR A 246 -17.57 13.70 21.05
CA THR A 246 -18.30 13.57 19.78
C THR A 246 -17.42 12.86 18.73
N PRO A 247 -18.00 12.13 17.76
CA PRO A 247 -17.23 11.53 16.66
C PRO A 247 -16.40 12.54 15.87
N THR A 248 -16.92 13.76 15.66
CA THR A 248 -16.19 14.82 14.96
C THR A 248 -14.95 15.28 15.72
N LEU A 249 -15.06 15.46 17.04
CA LEU A 249 -13.92 15.79 17.89
C LEU A 249 -12.93 14.63 17.97
N ALA A 250 -13.42 13.40 18.11
CA ALA A 250 -12.60 12.19 18.11
C ALA A 250 -11.76 12.06 16.83
N GLY A 251 -12.36 12.32 15.67
CA GLY A 251 -11.66 12.35 14.39
C GLY A 251 -10.56 13.41 14.33
N ARG A 252 -10.83 14.63 14.82
CA ARG A 252 -9.82 15.71 14.87
C ARG A 252 -8.65 15.36 15.79
N LEU A 253 -8.93 14.80 16.97
CA LEU A 253 -7.91 14.37 17.92
C LEU A 253 -7.06 13.24 17.36
N LEU A 254 -7.67 12.25 16.70
CA LEU A 254 -6.96 11.17 16.02
C LEU A 254 -6.01 11.73 14.96
N THR A 255 -6.49 12.63 14.10
CA THR A 255 -5.65 13.29 13.09
C THR A 255 -4.50 14.08 13.73
N ALA A 256 -4.77 14.85 14.78
CA ALA A 256 -3.74 15.59 15.50
C ALA A 256 -2.68 14.66 16.13
N ALA A 257 -3.10 13.55 16.74
CA ALA A 257 -2.22 12.55 17.32
C ALA A 257 -1.32 11.89 16.26
N LEU A 258 -1.88 11.56 15.09
CA LEU A 258 -1.13 11.01 13.96
C LEU A 258 -0.09 12.00 13.43
N LEU A 259 -0.46 13.29 13.29
CA LEU A 259 0.47 14.34 12.88
C LEU A 259 1.57 14.57 13.92
N ALA A 260 1.24 14.54 15.21
CA ALA A 260 2.23 14.66 16.28
C ALA A 260 3.23 13.49 16.27
N ALA A 261 2.74 12.25 16.11
CA ALA A 261 3.59 11.06 15.97
C ALA A 261 4.51 11.15 14.74
N LEU A 262 3.99 11.67 13.63
CA LEU A 262 4.75 11.96 12.42
C LEU A 262 5.93 12.91 12.71
N LEU A 263 5.64 14.08 13.29
CA LEU A 263 6.65 15.10 13.62
C LEU A 263 7.68 14.58 14.63
N LEU A 264 7.24 13.86 15.66
CA LEU A 264 8.13 13.26 16.65
C LEU A 264 9.09 12.25 15.99
N SER A 265 8.59 11.41 15.09
CA SER A 265 9.42 10.43 14.39
C SER A 265 10.47 11.09 13.46
N LEU A 266 10.16 12.24 12.85
CA LEU A 266 11.16 13.04 12.12
C LEU A 266 12.25 13.56 13.05
N ALA A 267 11.86 14.13 14.19
CA ALA A 267 12.79 14.69 15.17
C ALA A 267 13.75 13.60 15.68
N VAL A 268 13.24 12.42 16.01
CA VAL A 268 14.03 11.25 16.41
C VAL A 268 14.97 10.81 15.30
N ALA A 269 14.49 10.63 14.06
CA ALA A 269 15.32 10.22 12.93
C ALA A 269 16.46 11.21 12.66
N PHE A 270 16.20 12.51 12.79
CA PHE A 270 17.21 13.55 12.62
C PHE A 270 18.21 13.60 13.79
N GLY A 271 17.73 13.42 15.03
CA GLY A 271 18.59 13.31 16.21
C GLY A 271 19.56 12.12 16.12
N LEU A 272 19.05 10.95 15.75
CA LEU A 272 19.86 9.74 15.53
C LEU A 272 20.92 9.94 14.44
N ARG A 273 20.55 10.63 13.34
CA ARG A 273 21.50 10.96 12.28
C ARG A 273 22.61 11.89 12.77
N ARG A 274 22.26 12.97 13.48
CA ARG A 274 23.24 13.92 14.04
C ARG A 274 24.21 13.25 15.02
N SER A 275 23.69 12.37 15.87
CA SER A 275 24.51 11.57 16.78
C SER A 275 25.48 10.68 16.01
N ALA A 276 25.00 9.93 15.01
CA ALA A 276 25.82 9.03 14.19
C ALA A 276 26.88 9.76 13.34
N SER A 277 26.63 11.01 12.91
CA SER A 277 27.65 11.83 12.24
C SER A 277 28.71 12.34 13.22
N ARG A 278 28.31 12.73 14.43
CA ARG A 278 29.22 13.24 15.46
C ARG A 278 30.17 12.15 15.94
N SER A 279 29.68 10.94 16.21
CA SER A 279 30.52 9.79 16.59
C SER A 279 31.54 9.43 15.50
N ARG A 280 31.17 9.54 14.23
CA ARG A 280 32.09 9.31 13.10
C ARG A 280 33.17 10.39 12.98
N SER A 281 32.82 11.65 13.22
CA SER A 281 33.80 12.76 13.24
C SER A 281 34.83 12.57 14.35
N ILE A 282 34.38 12.25 15.56
CA ILE A 282 35.25 12.03 16.73
C ILE A 282 36.18 10.81 16.48
N ALA A 283 35.65 9.71 15.94
CA ALA A 283 36.46 8.53 15.61
C ALA A 283 37.51 8.84 14.53
N HIS A 284 37.18 9.67 13.54
CA HIS A 284 38.12 10.08 12.49
C HIS A 284 39.22 11.01 13.02
N GLU A 285 38.88 11.96 13.89
CA GLU A 285 39.87 12.84 14.55
C GLU A 285 40.77 12.09 15.53
N GLY A 286 40.23 11.14 16.30
CA GLY A 286 41.02 10.27 17.18
C GLY A 286 41.94 9.31 16.41
N GLY A 287 41.49 8.81 15.26
CA GLY A 287 42.30 7.98 14.36
C GLY A 287 43.42 8.75 13.65
N LEU A 288 43.23 10.05 13.36
CA LEU A 288 44.29 10.92 12.84
C LEU A 288 45.32 11.26 13.92
N ARG A 289 44.88 11.55 15.15
CA ARG A 289 45.80 11.88 16.26
C ARG A 289 46.68 10.71 16.68
N SER A 290 46.15 9.47 16.70
CA SER A 290 46.95 8.27 16.97
C SER A 290 47.98 7.96 15.88
N ARG A 291 47.67 8.24 14.60
CA ARG A 291 48.65 8.10 13.51
C ARG A 291 49.75 9.15 13.52
N CYS A 292 49.50 10.33 14.08
CA CYS A 292 50.52 11.38 14.24
C CYS A 292 51.41 11.17 15.48
N SER A 293 51.00 10.36 16.46
CA SER A 293 51.86 10.03 17.62
C SER A 293 52.79 8.84 17.39
N ASP A 294 52.58 8.07 16.32
CA ASP A 294 53.37 6.87 15.98
C ASP A 294 54.43 7.13 14.89
N SER A 295 54.72 8.38 14.54
CA SER A 295 55.90 8.71 13.74
C SER A 295 57.15 8.65 14.62
N PRO A 296 58.13 7.77 14.35
CA PRO A 296 59.37 7.73 15.12
C PRO A 296 60.13 9.06 14.96
N ASP A 297 60.54 9.63 16.09
CA ASP A 297 61.44 10.79 16.19
C ASP A 297 62.65 10.59 15.28
N LEU A 298 62.71 11.35 14.18
CA LEU A 298 63.95 11.61 13.48
C LEU A 298 64.64 12.76 14.23
N SER A 299 65.59 12.39 15.07
CA SER A 299 66.47 13.32 15.79
C SER A 299 67.20 14.27 14.82
N PRO A 300 67.35 15.57 15.16
CA PRO A 300 68.11 16.50 14.35
C PRO A 300 69.57 16.50 14.82
N ASP A 301 70.39 15.62 14.25
CA ASP A 301 71.83 15.84 14.23
C ASP A 301 72.23 16.09 12.77
N LEU A 302 72.71 17.32 12.51
CA LEU A 302 73.87 17.65 11.67
C LEU A 302 73.85 19.14 11.35
N ALA A 303 74.68 19.88 12.07
CA ALA A 303 75.15 21.20 11.68
C ALA A 303 76.31 21.06 10.67
N GLY A 304 76.23 21.75 9.53
CA GLY A 304 77.32 21.90 8.56
C GLY A 304 76.87 22.65 7.29
N PRO A 305 77.72 23.48 6.67
CA PRO A 305 77.31 24.85 6.32
C PRO A 305 76.92 25.09 4.85
N ALA A 306 76.12 26.15 4.68
CA ALA A 306 76.03 27.07 3.55
C ALA A 306 76.37 26.53 2.14
N GLY A 307 75.33 26.25 1.36
CA GLY A 307 75.41 26.08 -0.10
C GLY A 307 74.13 26.61 -0.73
N ALA A 308 74.26 27.66 -1.53
CA ALA A 308 73.19 28.40 -2.20
C ALA A 308 72.27 27.52 -3.06
N LEU A 309 70.97 27.77 -3.01
CA LEU A 309 70.05 27.41 -4.09
C LEU A 309 69.08 28.56 -4.39
N PRO A 310 68.85 28.89 -5.69
CA PRO A 310 67.97 29.97 -6.09
C PRO A 310 66.51 29.54 -6.24
N ASP A 311 65.65 30.53 -6.04
CA ASP A 311 64.21 30.58 -6.29
C ASP A 311 63.83 30.25 -7.75
N PRO A 312 62.69 29.59 -8.02
CA PRO A 312 62.02 29.78 -9.28
C PRO A 312 60.55 30.22 -9.10
N ARG A 313 60.32 31.49 -9.44
CA ARG A 313 59.03 32.00 -9.90
C ARG A 313 58.74 31.58 -11.36
N PRO A 314 57.48 31.72 -11.83
CA PRO A 314 56.91 30.86 -12.86
C PRO A 314 57.08 31.40 -14.29
N ALA A 315 57.13 30.50 -15.28
CA ALA A 315 57.14 30.85 -16.70
C ALA A 315 55.89 30.33 -17.43
N HIS A 316 55.14 31.28 -17.98
CA HIS A 316 54.10 31.11 -19.00
C HIS A 316 54.71 31.01 -20.42
N ARG A 317 53.86 30.58 -21.38
CA ARG A 317 53.96 30.73 -22.86
C ARG A 317 54.90 29.71 -23.55
N GLN A 318 54.57 29.03 -24.66
CA GLN A 318 53.77 29.36 -25.86
C GLN A 318 53.27 28.10 -26.63
N ALA A 319 52.31 28.32 -27.54
CA ALA A 319 51.78 27.39 -28.55
C ALA A 319 52.76 27.13 -29.73
N PRO A 320 52.39 26.28 -30.72
CA PRO A 320 51.96 26.88 -32.00
C PRO A 320 50.83 26.18 -32.79
N VAL A 321 50.21 27.00 -33.64
CA VAL A 321 49.44 26.81 -34.89
C VAL A 321 50.24 25.93 -35.88
N GLY A 322 49.75 25.16 -36.87
CA GLY A 322 48.48 24.94 -37.58
C GLY A 322 48.85 24.42 -39.00
N GLY A 323 47.94 23.73 -39.71
CA GLY A 323 48.08 23.47 -41.16
C GLY A 323 47.59 22.10 -41.69
N ALA A 324 46.47 22.10 -42.40
CA ALA A 324 46.05 21.07 -43.38
C ALA A 324 46.61 21.40 -44.78
N PRO A 325 46.61 20.48 -45.78
CA PRO A 325 45.47 20.35 -46.73
C PRO A 325 45.23 18.89 -47.25
N ALA A 326 44.01 18.40 -47.51
CA ALA A 326 43.15 18.44 -48.72
C ALA A 326 43.19 17.20 -49.66
N ALA A 327 41.99 16.63 -49.94
CA ALA A 327 41.48 15.93 -51.16
C ALA A 327 42.19 14.62 -51.64
N ASP A 328 41.61 13.64 -52.36
CA ASP A 328 40.32 13.43 -53.05
C ASP A 328 40.10 11.89 -53.30
N ARG A 329 38.83 11.51 -53.47
CA ARG A 329 38.08 10.29 -53.96
C ARG A 329 38.75 9.17 -54.84
N PRO A 330 38.00 8.15 -55.37
CA PRO A 330 36.98 7.20 -54.83
C PRO A 330 37.07 5.74 -55.41
N GLY A 331 36.12 4.86 -55.05
CA GLY A 331 35.75 3.61 -55.76
C GLY A 331 36.09 2.31 -54.99
N ASP A 332 35.37 1.20 -55.06
CA ASP A 332 34.17 0.78 -55.80
C ASP A 332 33.73 -0.61 -55.23
N GLY A 333 32.45 -0.98 -55.42
CA GLY A 333 31.91 -2.35 -55.39
C GLY A 333 31.79 -3.08 -54.03
N GLY A 334 30.69 -3.72 -53.64
CA GLY A 334 29.46 -4.06 -54.32
C GLY A 334 28.70 -5.15 -53.56
N ARG A 335 27.38 -4.95 -53.45
CA ARG A 335 26.27 -5.93 -53.54
C ARG A 335 25.99 -6.98 -52.43
N LEU A 336 24.76 -6.82 -51.90
CA LEU A 336 23.62 -7.79 -51.80
C LEU A 336 23.82 -9.02 -50.86
N VAL A 337 22.87 -9.49 -50.04
CA VAL A 337 21.44 -9.81 -50.28
C VAL A 337 20.68 -9.84 -48.94
N ALA A 338 19.42 -9.42 -48.98
CA ALA A 338 18.42 -9.50 -47.91
C ALA A 338 17.79 -10.90 -47.76
N GLY A 339 17.35 -11.26 -46.55
CA GLY A 339 16.58 -12.48 -46.30
C GLY A 339 15.55 -12.32 -45.18
N ARG A 340 14.38 -11.76 -45.52
CA ARG A 340 13.15 -11.79 -44.70
C ARG A 340 12.66 -13.24 -44.59
N ARG A 341 12.16 -13.65 -43.42
CA ARG A 341 11.29 -14.83 -43.28
C ARG A 341 10.03 -14.50 -42.46
N ALA A 342 8.89 -14.66 -43.12
CA ALA A 342 7.56 -14.85 -42.56
C ALA A 342 6.84 -15.89 -43.45
N PRO A 343 5.67 -16.43 -43.05
CA PRO A 343 5.42 -17.83 -42.72
C PRO A 343 4.71 -18.62 -43.84
N PRO A 344 4.31 -19.90 -43.63
CA PRO A 344 3.28 -20.52 -44.44
C PRO A 344 1.95 -20.70 -43.67
N ARG A 345 0.85 -20.46 -44.39
CA ARG A 345 -0.53 -20.93 -44.13
C ARG A 345 -0.99 -21.75 -45.34
N LEU A 346 -2.01 -22.59 -45.10
CA LEU A 346 -2.93 -23.35 -46.01
C LEU A 346 -2.77 -24.88 -45.81
N ALA A 347 -3.81 -25.73 -45.71
CA ALA A 347 -5.26 -25.55 -45.72
C ALA A 347 -5.98 -26.87 -45.31
N ARG A 348 -7.24 -26.71 -44.86
CA ARG A 348 -8.47 -27.53 -45.09
C ARG A 348 -8.71 -28.90 -44.43
N GLY A 349 -9.97 -29.05 -43.97
CA GLY A 349 -10.69 -30.25 -43.53
C GLY A 349 -11.68 -29.88 -42.40
N MET A 350 -12.80 -29.21 -42.65
CA MET A 350 -14.11 -29.72 -43.11
C MET A 350 -14.71 -30.80 -42.19
N GLY A 351 -15.81 -30.45 -41.49
CA GLY A 351 -16.58 -31.36 -40.64
C GLY A 351 -17.66 -30.61 -39.84
N ALA A 352 -18.80 -30.39 -40.48
CA ALA A 352 -20.01 -29.82 -39.88
C ALA A 352 -20.89 -30.94 -39.28
N ALA A 353 -21.51 -30.69 -38.12
CA ALA A 353 -22.75 -31.36 -37.72
C ALA A 353 -23.57 -30.46 -36.78
N ARG A 354 -24.89 -30.49 -37.02
CA ARG A 354 -25.96 -29.56 -36.63
C ARG A 354 -26.38 -29.60 -35.14
N PRO A 355 -27.19 -28.61 -34.70
CA PRO A 355 -27.86 -28.62 -33.41
C PRO A 355 -29.23 -29.31 -33.49
N ASP A 356 -29.60 -30.08 -32.47
CA ASP A 356 -30.97 -30.60 -32.33
C ASP A 356 -31.66 -30.09 -31.06
N ARG A 357 -32.96 -29.88 -31.24
CA ARG A 357 -33.93 -29.27 -30.33
C ARG A 357 -34.44 -30.27 -29.28
N HIS A 358 -34.81 -29.70 -28.13
CA HIS A 358 -35.79 -30.13 -27.08
C HIS A 358 -36.71 -31.33 -27.39
N PRO A 359 -37.12 -32.13 -26.37
CA PRO A 359 -38.24 -31.69 -25.49
C PRO A 359 -38.24 -32.18 -24.01
N LEU A 360 -38.96 -31.38 -23.20
CA LEU A 360 -39.90 -31.73 -22.12
C LEU A 360 -39.69 -32.98 -21.25
N GLY A 361 -39.79 -32.78 -19.93
CA GLY A 361 -40.45 -33.73 -19.03
C GLY A 361 -39.73 -34.02 -17.72
N GLY A 362 -40.43 -33.85 -16.58
CA GLY A 362 -40.10 -34.56 -15.35
C GLY A 362 -39.93 -33.71 -14.09
N ARG A 363 -41.04 -33.27 -13.49
CA ARG A 363 -41.12 -33.11 -12.02
C ARG A 363 -40.98 -34.50 -11.37
N PRO A 364 -40.50 -34.56 -10.12
CA PRO A 364 -41.42 -35.11 -9.13
C PRO A 364 -41.54 -34.25 -7.87
N ALA A 365 -42.74 -34.31 -7.31
CA ALA A 365 -43.14 -33.73 -6.05
C ALA A 365 -42.71 -34.60 -4.86
N SER A 366 -42.78 -33.96 -3.69
CA SER A 366 -43.12 -34.53 -2.38
C SER A 366 -42.17 -35.53 -1.72
N ALA A 367 -41.57 -35.09 -0.60
CA ALA A 367 -41.56 -35.86 0.64
C ALA A 367 -41.55 -34.92 1.85
N ARG A 368 -42.76 -34.56 2.32
CA ARG A 368 -42.97 -34.12 3.70
C ARG A 368 -42.64 -35.30 4.61
N ARG A 369 -41.73 -35.13 5.57
CA ARG A 369 -41.60 -36.04 6.71
C ARG A 369 -41.94 -35.28 7.99
N THR A 370 -43.16 -35.51 8.44
CA THR A 370 -43.62 -35.37 9.82
C THR A 370 -42.82 -36.29 10.73
N LEU A 371 -42.32 -35.76 11.84
CA LEU A 371 -41.90 -36.57 12.99
C LEU A 371 -42.49 -35.94 14.25
N ALA A 372 -43.50 -36.63 14.77
CA ALA A 372 -44.08 -36.40 16.08
C ALA A 372 -43.28 -37.19 17.13
N GLY A 373 -43.26 -36.63 18.34
CA GLY A 373 -43.28 -37.42 19.57
C GLY A 373 -41.94 -37.80 20.19
N ASN A 374 -41.58 -37.09 21.26
CA ASN A 374 -41.23 -37.81 22.48
C ASN A 374 -41.60 -37.00 23.74
N ARG A 375 -42.57 -37.53 24.51
CA ARG A 375 -42.90 -37.15 25.89
C ARG A 375 -42.47 -38.30 26.79
N ARG A 376 -41.62 -38.04 27.79
CA ARG A 376 -41.62 -38.58 29.17
C ARG A 376 -40.89 -37.54 30.02
N ALA A 377 -41.49 -36.80 30.95
CA ALA A 377 -42.25 -37.10 32.16
C ALA A 377 -41.39 -37.54 33.37
N GLY A 378 -41.45 -36.72 34.44
CA GLY A 378 -40.96 -36.96 35.81
C GLY A 378 -40.09 -35.80 36.30
N GLY A 379 -40.40 -34.99 37.31
CA GLY A 379 -41.52 -34.95 38.26
C GLY A 379 -41.05 -34.27 39.56
N ARG A 380 -41.92 -33.41 40.15
CA ARG A 380 -41.91 -32.85 41.52
C ARG A 380 -40.89 -31.72 41.78
N SER A 381 -41.17 -30.63 42.51
CA SER A 381 -42.28 -30.27 43.41
C SER A 381 -42.28 -28.74 43.68
N ARG A 382 -43.48 -28.14 43.74
CA ARG A 382 -43.77 -26.84 44.39
C ARG A 382 -43.97 -27.04 45.91
N PRO A 383 -43.88 -25.98 46.73
CA PRO A 383 -45.04 -25.15 47.13
C PRO A 383 -44.67 -23.65 47.18
N ALA A 384 -45.45 -22.66 47.61
CA ALA A 384 -46.86 -22.24 47.49
C ALA A 384 -46.95 -20.86 48.22
N GLY A 385 -47.92 -20.01 47.86
CA GLY A 385 -48.26 -18.71 48.48
C GLY A 385 -48.09 -17.54 47.50
N GLY A 386 -49.10 -16.86 46.94
CA GLY A 386 -50.34 -16.29 47.51
C GLY A 386 -50.02 -14.84 47.91
N VAL A 387 -50.51 -13.76 47.28
CA VAL A 387 -51.89 -13.21 47.30
C VAL A 387 -51.99 -12.00 46.35
N GLY A 388 -53.14 -11.85 45.65
CA GLY A 388 -53.87 -10.61 45.22
C GLY A 388 -53.16 -9.53 44.38
N GLY A 389 -53.75 -8.82 43.40
CA GLY A 389 -55.09 -8.71 42.85
C GLY A 389 -55.17 -7.43 41.98
N ARG A 390 -56.08 -7.44 40.99
CA ARG A 390 -56.72 -6.29 40.29
C ARG A 390 -55.95 -5.41 39.27
N THR A 391 -56.37 -5.62 38.00
CA THR A 391 -56.90 -4.66 37.00
C THR A 391 -56.12 -3.40 36.58
N GLY A 392 -55.94 -3.23 35.25
CA GLY A 392 -55.80 -1.92 34.61
C GLY A 392 -55.18 -1.94 33.21
N ARG A 393 -56.00 -2.09 32.16
CA ARG A 393 -55.62 -1.83 30.75
C ARG A 393 -55.47 -0.31 30.53
N ALA A 394 -54.42 0.14 29.84
CA ALA A 394 -54.39 1.45 29.20
C ALA A 394 -53.78 1.35 27.80
N ARG A 395 -54.55 1.80 26.80
CA ARG A 395 -54.22 1.92 25.38
C ARG A 395 -53.40 3.20 25.14
N VAL A 396 -52.44 3.10 24.22
CA VAL A 396 -51.67 4.21 23.64
C VAL A 396 -52.47 4.86 22.51
N GLY A 397 -52.62 6.17 22.54
CA GLY A 397 -53.25 6.99 21.50
C GLY A 397 -52.39 8.23 21.17
N LEU A 398 -52.08 8.39 19.88
CA LEU A 398 -51.36 9.49 19.25
C LEU A 398 -52.14 10.82 19.31
N LEU A 399 -51.46 11.94 19.52
CA LEU A 399 -52.01 13.29 19.30
C LEU A 399 -50.96 14.25 18.69
N HIS A 400 -51.35 14.85 17.56
CA HIS A 400 -50.74 16.00 16.88
C HIS A 400 -50.96 17.31 17.66
N PRO A 401 -50.13 18.36 17.47
CA PRO A 401 -50.39 19.69 18.01
C PRO A 401 -51.13 20.62 17.01
N PRO A 402 -52.02 21.54 17.47
CA PRO A 402 -52.66 22.54 16.61
C PRO A 402 -51.97 23.93 16.68
N ARG A 403 -52.06 24.67 15.57
CA ARG A 403 -51.80 26.12 15.45
C ARG A 403 -53.03 26.92 15.89
N ARG A 404 -52.85 28.09 16.52
CA ARG A 404 -53.79 29.23 16.43
C ARG A 404 -53.13 30.60 16.67
N ARG A 405 -53.74 31.60 16.01
CA ARG A 405 -53.38 33.03 15.84
C ARG A 405 -54.02 33.94 16.90
N GLY A 406 -53.47 35.16 17.06
CA GLY A 406 -54.14 36.41 17.49
C GLY A 406 -53.09 37.44 18.01
N ARG A 407 -52.63 38.47 17.28
CA ARG A 407 -53.17 39.80 16.86
C ARG A 407 -53.37 40.85 17.98
N ALA A 408 -52.56 41.93 17.91
CA ALA A 408 -52.82 43.38 18.15
C ALA A 408 -51.47 44.02 18.57
N GLY A 409 -50.96 45.14 18.09
CA GLY A 409 -51.39 46.24 17.20
C GLY A 409 -50.48 47.44 17.56
N LEU A 410 -50.07 48.27 16.60
CA LEU A 410 -49.68 49.70 16.72
C LEU A 410 -48.90 50.14 15.45
N ASP A 411 -49.54 50.97 14.64
CA ASP A 411 -48.94 51.94 13.69
C ASP A 411 -49.45 53.33 14.14
N PRO A 412 -48.71 54.45 13.97
CA PRO A 412 -48.73 55.24 12.71
C PRO A 412 -47.45 56.10 12.47
N PRO A 413 -47.42 57.10 11.55
CA PRO A 413 -47.95 57.20 10.17
C PRO A 413 -46.85 57.54 9.12
N ALA A 414 -47.25 57.58 7.85
CA ALA A 414 -46.46 57.99 6.68
C ALA A 414 -46.67 59.46 6.25
N GLY A 415 -45.72 59.98 5.47
CA GLY A 415 -45.73 61.24 4.71
C GLY A 415 -44.37 61.94 4.85
N THR A 416 -43.55 62.19 3.83
CA THR A 416 -43.72 62.50 2.39
C THR A 416 -42.53 62.00 1.59
#